data_AF-A0A0C2J1A9-F1
#
_entry.id   AF-A0A0C2J1A9-F1
#
_cell.length_a   1.000
_cell.length_b   1.000
_cell.length_c   1.000
_cell.angle_alpha   90.00
_cell.angle_beta   90.00
_cell.angle_gamma   90.00
#
_symmetry.space_group_name_H-M   'P 1'
#
loop_
_entity.id
_entity.type
_entity.pdbx_description
1 polymer ?
#
loop_
_entity_poly.entity_id
_entity_poly.type
_entity_poly.pdbx_seq_one_letter_code
_entity_poly.pdbx_strand_id
1 'polypeptide(L)'
;MNVNGMQLQKWHDRAFNRDLFGNYIDELLEKIRTLKPGQAKIVMDNVSFHHCEEISQQISEAGHTLLFLPPYSAFMNPIENMFSKWKGEIRDMRSENSEELYENITAASTLITSSDCSGY
;
A
#
# COMPACT_ATOMS: atom_id res chain seq x y z
N MET A 1 -0.76 2.17 -3.22
CA MET A 1 -1.38 2.34 -4.57
C MET A 1 -1.31 3.81 -4.98
N ASN A 2 -1.54 4.12 -6.26
CA ASN A 2 -1.86 5.46 -6.75
C ASN A 2 -2.91 5.37 -7.87
N VAL A 3 -3.22 6.46 -8.57
CA VAL A 3 -4.20 6.47 -9.67
C VAL A 3 -3.89 5.51 -10.82
N ASN A 4 -2.67 4.97 -10.90
CA ASN A 4 -2.25 4.00 -11.91
C ASN A 4 -2.33 2.55 -11.43
N GLY A 5 -2.82 2.28 -10.21
CA GLY A 5 -2.92 0.93 -9.64
C GLY A 5 -1.99 0.69 -8.45
N MET A 6 -1.75 -0.59 -8.16
CA MET A 6 -0.88 -1.02 -7.07
C MET A 6 0.59 -0.83 -7.45
N GLN A 7 1.36 -0.13 -6.59
CA GLN A 7 2.75 0.25 -6.90
C GLN A 7 3.78 -0.62 -6.18
N LEU A 8 3.45 -1.01 -4.95
CA LEU A 8 4.24 -1.85 -4.08
C LEU A 8 3.24 -2.61 -3.20
N GLN A 9 3.53 -3.88 -2.94
CA GLN A 9 2.78 -4.73 -2.03
C GLN A 9 3.75 -5.68 -1.33
N LYS A 10 3.42 -6.05 -0.11
CA LYS A 10 4.13 -7.09 0.64
C LYS A 10 3.15 -7.92 1.42
N TRP A 11 3.47 -9.19 1.56
CA TRP A 11 2.82 -10.09 2.50
C TRP A 11 3.88 -10.67 3.44
N HIS A 12 3.45 -10.98 4.66
CA HIS A 12 4.25 -11.69 5.64
C HIS A 12 3.35 -12.74 6.30
N ASP A 13 3.94 -13.85 6.70
CA ASP A 13 3.31 -14.93 7.46
C ASP A 13 3.23 -14.64 8.97
N ARG A 14 3.59 -13.41 9.38
CA ARG A 14 3.60 -12.94 10.77
C ARG A 14 2.97 -11.56 10.89
N ALA A 15 2.63 -11.19 12.12
CA ALA A 15 2.12 -9.85 12.43
C ALA A 15 3.10 -8.77 11.95
N PHE A 16 2.54 -7.76 11.27
CA PHE A 16 3.28 -6.60 10.84
C PHE A 16 3.64 -5.73 12.05
N ASN A 17 4.87 -5.22 12.11
CA ASN A 17 5.39 -4.45 13.22
C ASN A 17 6.16 -3.22 12.73
N ARG A 18 6.70 -2.42 13.66
CA ARG A 18 7.42 -1.18 13.33
C ARG A 18 8.62 -1.42 12.41
N ASP A 19 9.43 -2.46 12.65
CA ASP A 19 10.63 -2.73 11.85
C ASP A 19 10.28 -3.14 10.41
N LEU A 20 9.29 -4.02 10.26
CA LEU A 20 8.76 -4.40 8.95
C LEU A 20 8.20 -3.19 8.19
N PHE A 21 7.54 -2.28 8.93
CA PHE A 21 7.01 -1.05 8.36
C PHE A 21 8.11 -0.08 7.90
N GLY A 22 9.17 0.12 8.69
CA GLY A 22 10.32 0.93 8.29
C GLY A 22 10.95 0.44 6.97
N ASN A 23 11.22 -0.87 6.88
CA ASN A 23 11.75 -1.48 5.65
C ASN A 23 10.80 -1.30 4.45
N TYR A 24 9.48 -1.35 4.69
CA TYR A 24 8.49 -1.10 3.64
C TYR A 24 8.52 0.36 3.17
N ILE A 25 8.74 1.32 4.06
CA ILE A 25 8.86 2.74 3.71
C ILE A 25 10.10 3.00 2.86
N ASP A 26 11.25 2.40 3.19
CA ASP A 26 12.47 2.55 2.39
C ASP A 26 12.25 2.08 0.94
N GLU A 27 11.64 0.91 0.77
CA GLU A 27 11.30 0.38 -0.56
C GLU A 27 10.23 1.21 -1.28
N LEU A 28 9.27 1.77 -0.54
CA LEU A 28 8.27 2.68 -1.09
C LEU A 28 8.92 3.95 -1.64
N LEU A 29 9.86 4.56 -0.91
CA LEU A 29 10.58 5.76 -1.34
C LEU A 29 11.43 5.46 -2.59
N GLU A 30 12.09 4.31 -2.63
CA GLU A 30 12.81 3.85 -3.82
C GLU A 30 11.89 3.65 -5.04
N LYS A 31 10.71 3.11 -4.81
CA LYS A 31 9.68 2.97 -5.85
C LYS A 31 9.21 4.34 -6.34
N ILE A 32 8.92 5.28 -5.44
CA ILE A 32 8.50 6.64 -5.80
C ILE A 32 9.59 7.35 -6.61
N ARG A 33 10.86 7.23 -6.20
CA ARG A 33 12.02 7.75 -6.92
C ARG A 33 12.08 7.23 -8.35
N THR A 34 11.80 5.94 -8.55
CA THR A 34 11.77 5.30 -9.88
C THR A 34 10.63 5.82 -10.75
N LEU A 35 9.46 6.07 -10.15
CA LEU A 35 8.27 6.58 -10.86
C LEU A 35 8.38 8.07 -11.23
N LYS A 36 9.24 8.83 -10.54
CA LYS A 36 9.48 10.28 -10.77
C LYS A 36 8.20 11.14 -10.87
N PRO A 37 7.23 11.02 -9.94
CA PRO A 37 5.98 11.77 -10.01
C PRO A 37 6.11 13.26 -9.64
N GLY A 38 7.31 13.74 -9.26
CA GLY A 38 7.49 15.01 -8.57
C GLY A 38 7.23 14.87 -7.06
N GLN A 39 6.58 15.86 -6.44
CA GLN A 39 6.19 15.79 -5.03
C GLN A 39 4.97 14.87 -4.85
N ALA A 40 5.17 13.74 -4.16
CA ALA A 40 4.09 12.82 -3.80
C ALA A 40 3.45 13.18 -2.45
N LYS A 41 2.15 12.89 -2.32
CA LYS A 41 1.44 12.87 -1.03
C LYS A 41 1.20 11.42 -0.64
N ILE A 42 1.74 11.01 0.49
CA ILE A 42 1.60 9.68 1.08
C ILE A 42 0.50 9.77 2.14
N VAL A 43 -0.55 8.96 1.98
CA VAL A 43 -1.70 8.95 2.90
C VAL A 43 -1.69 7.63 3.67
N MET A 44 -1.83 7.70 4.99
CA MET A 44 -1.88 6.55 5.89
C MET A 44 -3.09 6.62 6.84
N ASP A 45 -3.55 5.46 7.31
CA ASP A 45 -4.51 5.41 8.41
C ASP A 45 -3.82 5.68 9.78
N ASN A 46 -4.60 5.67 10.87
CA ASN A 46 -4.12 6.05 12.21
C ASN A 46 -3.60 4.88 13.06
N VAL A 47 -3.16 3.77 12.46
CA VAL A 47 -2.56 2.69 13.26
C VAL A 47 -1.29 3.19 13.97
N SER A 48 -1.10 2.80 15.23
CA SER A 48 -0.09 3.39 16.13
C SER A 48 1.34 3.32 15.59
N PHE A 49 1.70 2.26 14.87
CA PHE A 49 3.05 2.13 14.30
C PHE A 49 3.27 2.96 13.03
N HIS A 50 2.24 3.55 12.42
CA HIS A 50 2.40 4.57 11.37
C HIS A 50 2.87 5.91 11.93
N HIS A 51 2.59 6.17 13.22
CA HIS A 51 3.06 7.35 13.94
C HIS A 51 4.50 7.13 14.41
N CYS A 52 5.43 7.29 13.47
CA CYS A 52 6.87 7.21 13.69
C CYS A 52 7.50 8.50 13.17
N GLU A 53 8.14 9.27 14.06
CA GLU A 53 8.70 10.58 13.72
C GLU A 53 9.80 10.45 12.68
N GLU A 54 10.61 9.40 12.79
CA GLU A 54 11.68 9.06 11.87
C GLU A 54 11.14 8.86 10.44
N ILE A 55 10.04 8.13 10.28
CA ILE A 55 9.40 7.88 8.98
C ILE A 55 8.84 9.18 8.38
N SER A 56 8.22 10.02 9.21
CA SER A 56 7.73 11.32 8.76
C SER A 56 8.87 12.22 8.28
N GLN A 57 9.99 12.23 9.00
CA GLN A 57 11.18 12.98 8.63
C GLN A 57 11.79 12.45 7.32
N GLN A 58 11.97 11.13 7.19
CA GLN A 58 12.48 10.49 5.97
C GLN A 58 11.64 10.84 4.73
N ILE A 59 10.30 10.79 4.84
CA ILE A 59 9.38 11.16 3.76
C ILE A 59 9.55 12.64 3.39
N SER A 60 9.68 13.52 4.38
CA SER A 60 9.87 14.96 4.15
C SER A 60 11.22 15.26 3.50
N GLU A 61 12.30 14.61 3.94
CA GLU A 61 13.65 14.75 3.37
C GLU A 61 13.72 14.24 1.93
N ALA A 62 12.92 13.23 1.58
CA ALA A 62 12.74 12.78 0.21
C ALA A 62 11.90 13.75 -0.67
N GLY A 63 11.43 14.88 -0.12
CA GLY A 63 10.65 15.88 -0.85
C GLY A 63 9.18 15.47 -1.03
N HIS A 64 8.63 14.66 -0.13
CA HIS A 64 7.25 14.19 -0.15
C HIS A 64 6.50 14.63 1.11
N THR A 65 5.19 14.46 1.12
CA THR A 65 4.35 14.88 2.26
C THR A 65 3.59 13.70 2.81
N LEU A 66 3.64 13.50 4.12
CA LEU A 66 2.84 12.51 4.84
C LEU A 66 1.54 13.14 5.35
N LEU A 67 0.41 12.46 5.14
CA LEU A 67 -0.91 12.83 5.64
C LEU A 67 -1.55 11.63 6.34
N PHE A 68 -2.15 11.88 7.49
CA PHE A 68 -2.95 10.88 8.20
C PHE A 68 -4.44 11.15 7.98
N LEU A 69 -5.22 10.08 7.76
CA LEU A 69 -6.67 10.17 7.73
C LEU A 69 -7.21 10.57 9.11
N PRO A 70 -8.38 11.22 9.22
CA PRO A 70 -9.02 11.44 10.52
C PRO A 70 -9.36 10.10 11.21
N PRO A 71 -9.39 10.04 12.55
CA PRO A 71 -9.81 8.85 13.28
C PRO A 71 -11.20 8.37 12.83
N TYR A 72 -11.34 7.04 12.67
CA TYR A 72 -12.58 6.37 12.25
C TYR A 72 -13.10 6.73 10.83
N SER A 73 -12.27 7.36 9.99
CA SER A 73 -12.63 7.71 8.61
C SER A 73 -12.21 6.67 7.57
N ALA A 74 -12.46 5.38 7.83
CA ALA A 74 -12.13 4.31 6.89
C ALA A 74 -12.82 4.50 5.52
N PHE A 75 -14.02 5.10 5.50
CA PHE A 75 -14.76 5.44 4.28
C PHE A 75 -14.05 6.49 3.40
N MET A 76 -13.06 7.21 3.94
CA MET A 76 -12.25 8.18 3.20
C MET A 76 -10.97 7.55 2.64
N ASN A 77 -10.71 6.27 2.88
CA ASN A 77 -9.47 5.62 2.48
C ASN A 77 -9.63 4.98 1.07
N PRO A 78 -9.00 5.52 0.02
CA PRO A 78 -9.14 5.00 -1.35
C PRO A 78 -8.71 3.54 -1.49
N ILE A 79 -7.87 3.05 -0.56
CA ILE A 79 -7.35 1.68 -0.60
C ILE A 79 -8.41 0.62 -0.27
N GLU A 80 -9.52 0.96 0.39
CA GLU A 80 -10.54 -0.02 0.81
C GLU A 80 -11.21 -0.68 -0.40
N ASN A 81 -11.61 0.12 -1.39
CA ASN A 81 -12.20 -0.40 -2.62
C ASN A 81 -11.19 -1.21 -3.43
N MET A 82 -9.94 -0.75 -3.49
CA MET A 82 -8.83 -1.49 -4.12
C MET A 82 -8.62 -2.84 -3.44
N PHE A 83 -8.60 -2.90 -2.10
CA PHE A 83 -8.49 -4.15 -1.35
C PHE A 83 -9.68 -5.08 -1.59
N SER A 84 -10.90 -4.54 -1.70
CA SER A 84 -12.08 -5.33 -2.02
C SER A 84 -11.93 -6.03 -3.37
N LYS A 85 -11.54 -5.28 -4.41
CA LYS A 85 -11.27 -5.86 -5.74
C LYS A 85 -10.14 -6.88 -5.67
N TRP A 86 -8.99 -6.51 -5.09
CA TRP A 86 -7.81 -7.38 -5.04
C TRP A 86 -8.11 -8.73 -4.35
N LYS A 87 -8.84 -8.71 -3.23
CA LYS A 87 -9.31 -9.94 -2.57
C LYS A 87 -10.27 -10.76 -3.43
N GLY A 88 -11.11 -10.09 -4.23
CA GLY A 88 -11.97 -10.73 -5.21
C GLY A 88 -11.16 -11.52 -6.25
N GLU A 89 -10.17 -10.87 -6.86
CA GLU A 89 -9.27 -11.51 -7.83
C GLU A 89 -8.53 -12.70 -7.22
N ILE A 90 -7.96 -12.56 -6.01
CA ILE A 90 -7.28 -13.65 -5.29
C ILE A 90 -8.21 -14.84 -5.07
N ARG A 91 -9.46 -14.58 -4.66
CA ARG A 91 -10.45 -15.64 -4.41
C ARG A 91 -10.81 -16.39 -5.69
N ASP A 92 -10.92 -15.68 -6.81
CA ASP A 92 -11.30 -16.27 -8.09
C ASP A 92 -10.19 -17.15 -8.69
N MET A 93 -8.93 -16.96 -8.24
CA MET A 93 -7.80 -17.82 -8.60
C MET A 93 -7.78 -19.18 -7.89
N ARG A 94 -8.59 -19.39 -6.84
CA ARG A 94 -8.82 -20.69 -6.18
C ARG A 94 -7.56 -21.45 -5.74
N SER A 95 -6.68 -20.81 -4.99
CA SER A 95 -5.51 -21.48 -4.39
C SER A 95 -5.90 -22.69 -3.54
N GLU A 96 -5.20 -23.81 -3.69
CA GLU A 96 -5.42 -25.05 -2.93
C GLU A 96 -4.49 -25.18 -1.71
N ASN A 97 -3.42 -24.38 -1.66
CA ASN A 97 -2.45 -24.36 -0.57
C ASN A 97 -1.89 -22.94 -0.34
N SER A 98 -1.06 -22.79 0.70
CA SER A 98 -0.51 -21.50 1.10
C SER A 98 0.49 -20.93 0.09
N GLU A 99 1.29 -21.77 -0.57
CA GLU A 99 2.28 -21.34 -1.55
C GLU A 99 1.57 -20.71 -2.75
N GLU A 100 0.58 -21.41 -3.30
CA GLU A 100 -0.29 -20.89 -4.36
C GLU A 100 -1.04 -19.61 -3.92
N LEU A 101 -1.46 -19.51 -2.66
CA LEU A 101 -2.09 -18.30 -2.15
C LEU A 101 -1.13 -17.11 -2.20
N TYR A 102 0.12 -17.28 -1.79
CA TYR A 102 1.11 -16.20 -1.78
C TYR A 102 1.52 -15.76 -3.19
N GLU A 103 1.64 -16.72 -4.11
CA GLU A 103 1.84 -16.43 -5.53
C GLU A 103 0.65 -15.66 -6.10
N ASN A 104 -0.58 -16.10 -5.81
CA ASN A 104 -1.81 -15.46 -6.29
C ASN A 104 -2.02 -14.07 -5.69
N ILE A 105 -1.68 -13.83 -4.42
CA ILE A 105 -1.66 -12.49 -3.81
C ILE A 105 -0.79 -11.55 -4.68
N THR A 106 0.42 -12.01 -5.00
CA THR A 106 1.37 -11.23 -5.79
C THR A 106 0.88 -11.04 -7.23
N ALA A 107 0.40 -12.10 -7.89
CA ALA A 107 -0.08 -12.04 -9.27
C ALA A 107 -1.32 -11.13 -9.42
N ALA A 108 -2.29 -11.25 -8.51
CA ALA A 108 -3.52 -10.46 -8.53
C ALA A 108 -3.26 -8.96 -8.34
N SER A 109 -2.13 -8.56 -7.75
CA SER A 109 -1.78 -7.13 -7.62
C SER A 109 -1.65 -6.43 -8.98
N THR A 110 -1.27 -7.18 -10.03
CA THR A 110 -1.12 -6.70 -11.40
C THR A 110 -2.44 -6.53 -12.14
N LEU A 111 -3.52 -7.10 -11.61
CA LEU A 111 -4.89 -7.00 -12.16
C LEU A 111 -5.62 -5.73 -11.71
N ILE A 112 -5.04 -4.96 -10.79
CA ILE A 112 -5.57 -3.66 -10.36
C ILE A 112 -5.14 -2.58 -11.34
N THR A 113 -6.08 -2.10 -12.13
CA THR A 113 -5.84 -1.13 -13.20
C THR A 113 -6.05 0.31 -12.74
N SER A 114 -5.62 1.28 -13.57
CA SER A 114 -5.93 2.69 -13.36
C SER A 114 -7.43 2.99 -13.40
N SER A 115 -8.19 2.25 -14.21
CA SER A 115 -9.65 2.38 -14.26
C SER A 115 -10.28 1.97 -12.94
N ASP A 116 -9.75 0.92 -12.31
CA ASP A 116 -10.20 0.53 -10.98
C ASP A 116 -9.89 1.63 -9.98
N CYS A 117 -8.73 2.28 -10.07
CA CYS A 117 -8.35 3.38 -9.19
C CYS A 117 -9.07 4.71 -9.47
N SER A 118 -9.86 4.79 -10.56
CA SER A 118 -10.60 6.00 -10.90
C SER A 118 -11.92 6.07 -10.13
N GLY A 119 -12.17 7.20 -9.46
CA GLY A 119 -13.38 7.40 -8.66
C GLY A 119 -13.26 6.97 -7.19
N TYR A 120 -12.05 6.65 -6.73
CA TYR A 120 -11.73 6.53 -5.30
C TYR A 120 -11.29 7.86 -4.69
#